data_AF-A0A091S2R0-F1
#
_entry.id   AF-A0A091S2R0-F1
#
_cell.length_a   1.000
_cell.length_b   1.000
_cell.length_c   1.000
_cell.angle_alpha   90.00
_cell.angle_beta   90.00
_cell.angle_gamma   90.00
#
_symmetry.space_group_name_H-M   'P 1'
#
loop_
_entity.id
_entity.type
_entity.pdbx_description
1 polymer ?
#
loop_
_entity_poly.entity_id
_entity_poly.type
_entity_poly.pdbx_seq_one_letter_code
_entity_poly.pdbx_strand_id
1 'polypeptide(L)'
;GIVLELLKEAMISKLGDTKGFLIDGYPQELKEAEEFESKIGEPKLVFCLDCSAETMSSRLLMRNQSSQHTDSAETIKEGIESYYQASKPMIAYYERKTQLCKVN
;
A
#
# COMPACT_ATOMS: atom_id res chain seq x y z
N GLY A 1 -0.92 -13.98 -6.21
CA GLY A 1 -1.84 -14.58 -5.20
C GLY A 1 -3.31 -14.28 -5.51
N ILE A 2 -4.26 -14.74 -4.68
CA ILE A 2 -5.72 -14.52 -4.88
C ILE A 2 -6.05 -13.02 -5.05
N VAL A 3 -5.44 -12.16 -4.24
CA VAL A 3 -5.61 -10.69 -4.31
C VAL A 3 -5.25 -10.14 -5.68
N LEU A 4 -4.12 -10.57 -6.26
CA LEU A 4 -3.66 -10.10 -7.56
C LEU A 4 -4.61 -10.51 -8.69
N GLU A 5 -5.16 -11.73 -8.64
CA GLU A 5 -6.11 -12.20 -9.65
C GLU A 5 -7.44 -11.43 -9.55
N LEU A 6 -7.96 -11.22 -8.32
CA LEU A 6 -9.16 -10.41 -8.10
C LEU A 6 -8.97 -8.95 -8.56
N LEU A 7 -7.79 -8.37 -8.29
CA LEU A 7 -7.43 -7.02 -8.73
C LEU A 7 -7.39 -6.96 -10.26
N LYS A 8 -6.78 -7.95 -10.91
CA LYS A 8 -6.72 -8.06 -12.37
C LYS A 8 -8.11 -8.14 -12.99
N GLU A 9 -8.98 -9.00 -12.47
CA GLU A 9 -10.36 -9.13 -12.95
C GLU A 9 -11.14 -7.82 -12.79
N ALA A 10 -11.03 -7.17 -11.64
CA ALA A 10 -11.66 -5.87 -11.39
C ALA A 10 -11.17 -4.81 -12.38
N MET A 11 -9.86 -4.73 -12.64
CA MET A 11 -9.30 -3.80 -13.62
C MET A 11 -9.80 -4.09 -15.04
N ILE A 12 -9.78 -5.36 -15.47
CA ILE A 12 -10.29 -5.76 -16.80
C ILE A 12 -11.75 -5.37 -16.99
N SER A 13 -12.59 -5.57 -15.96
CA SER A 13 -14.02 -5.24 -16.00
C SER A 13 -14.33 -3.76 -16.22
N LYS A 14 -13.34 -2.87 -16.03
CA LYS A 14 -13.49 -1.41 -16.18
C LYS A 14 -12.70 -0.83 -17.35
N LEU A 15 -12.00 -1.67 -18.12
CA LEU A 15 -11.31 -1.20 -19.33
C LEU A 15 -12.33 -0.63 -20.33
N GLY A 16 -12.03 0.56 -20.86
CA GLY A 16 -12.92 1.29 -21.78
C GLY A 16 -13.76 2.39 -21.12
N ASP A 17 -14.10 2.22 -19.84
CA ASP A 17 -14.99 3.15 -19.10
C ASP A 17 -14.26 3.97 -18.03
N THR A 18 -12.93 3.88 -17.97
CA THR A 18 -12.11 4.60 -16.98
C THR A 18 -11.00 5.43 -17.62
N LYS A 19 -10.59 6.48 -16.92
CA LYS A 19 -9.40 7.29 -17.25
C LYS A 19 -8.11 6.71 -16.66
N GLY A 20 -8.22 5.76 -15.73
CA GLY A 20 -7.08 5.14 -15.05
C GLY A 20 -7.50 4.38 -13.80
N PHE A 21 -6.51 3.86 -13.07
CA PHE A 21 -6.72 3.12 -11.84
C PHE A 21 -5.92 3.75 -10.71
N LEU A 22 -6.57 3.97 -9.57
CA LEU A 22 -5.93 4.24 -8.30
C LEU A 22 -6.03 2.96 -7.48
N ILE A 23 -4.88 2.37 -7.17
CA ILE A 23 -4.79 1.14 -6.38
C ILE A 23 -4.28 1.56 -5.01
N ASP A 24 -5.10 1.29 -3.99
CA ASP A 24 -4.81 1.64 -2.59
C ASP A 24 -4.49 0.35 -1.80
N GLY A 25 -3.43 0.38 -1.01
CA GLY A 25 -3.03 -0.73 -0.14
C GLY A 25 -2.43 -1.97 -0.83
N TYR A 26 -2.11 -1.89 -2.13
CA TYR A 26 -1.40 -2.95 -2.86
C TYR A 26 -0.39 -2.35 -3.85
N PRO A 27 0.81 -2.92 -4.01
CA PRO A 27 1.38 -4.07 -3.27
C PRO A 27 1.79 -3.73 -1.83
N GLN A 28 1.95 -4.75 -0.97
CA GLN A 28 2.44 -4.59 0.42
C GLN A 28 3.88 -5.13 0.60
N GLU A 29 4.32 -6.01 -0.29
CA GLU A 29 5.69 -6.54 -0.31
C GLU A 29 6.34 -6.42 -1.70
N LEU A 30 7.67 -6.47 -1.76
CA LEU A 30 8.42 -6.37 -3.01
C LEU A 30 8.05 -7.46 -4.03
N LYS A 31 7.86 -8.70 -3.58
CA LYS A 31 7.47 -9.81 -4.45
C LYS A 31 6.12 -9.57 -5.13
N GLU A 32 5.18 -8.96 -4.40
CA GLU A 32 3.87 -8.59 -4.95
C GLU A 32 3.98 -7.49 -5.99
N ALA A 33 4.88 -6.52 -5.79
CA ALA A 33 5.19 -5.50 -6.79
C ALA A 33 5.70 -6.14 -8.09
N GLU A 34 6.65 -7.06 -7.99
CA GLU A 34 7.19 -7.78 -9.15
C GLU A 34 6.11 -8.62 -9.86
N GLU A 35 5.27 -9.33 -9.11
CA GLU A 35 4.15 -10.11 -9.66
C GLU A 35 3.10 -9.21 -10.35
N PHE A 36 2.78 -8.07 -9.75
CA PHE A 36 1.84 -7.08 -10.30
C PHE A 36 2.33 -6.57 -11.66
N GLU A 37 3.59 -6.17 -11.73
CA GLU A 37 4.18 -5.63 -12.95
C GLU A 37 4.27 -6.67 -14.06
N SER A 38 4.59 -7.92 -13.71
CA SER A 38 4.66 -9.03 -14.66
C SER A 38 3.28 -9.41 -15.22
N LYS A 39 2.23 -9.41 -14.39
CA LYS A 39 0.91 -9.93 -14.79
C LYS A 39 -0.11 -8.89 -15.21
N ILE A 40 0.04 -7.64 -14.75
CA ILE A 40 -0.88 -6.53 -14.99
C ILE A 40 -0.15 -5.41 -15.74
N GLY A 41 0.92 -4.89 -15.16
CA GLY A 41 1.76 -3.86 -15.80
C GLY A 41 2.37 -2.88 -14.80
N GLU A 42 3.31 -2.07 -15.26
CA GLU A 42 4.05 -1.13 -14.41
C GLU A 42 3.19 0.08 -14.00
N PRO A 43 3.24 0.49 -12.71
CA PRO A 43 2.56 1.70 -12.27
C PRO A 43 3.23 2.93 -12.87
N LYS A 44 2.42 3.87 -13.39
CA LYS A 44 2.92 5.15 -13.94
C LYS A 44 3.39 6.12 -12.85
N LEU A 45 2.83 6.00 -11.66
CA LEU A 45 3.09 6.88 -10.52
C LEU A 45 2.82 6.10 -9.24
N VAL A 46 3.72 6.24 -8.26
CA VAL A 46 3.56 5.69 -6.92
C VAL A 46 3.53 6.84 -5.91
N PHE A 47 2.49 6.88 -5.08
CA PHE A 47 2.40 7.84 -3.97
C PHE A 47 2.91 7.19 -2.69
N CYS A 48 3.95 7.78 -2.11
CA CYS A 48 4.46 7.43 -0.80
C CYS A 48 3.94 8.45 0.20
N LEU A 49 2.88 8.09 0.95
CA LEU A 49 2.34 8.93 2.01
C LEU A 49 3.23 8.80 3.25
N ASP A 50 4.23 9.67 3.35
CA ASP A 50 5.20 9.64 4.45
C ASP A 50 4.53 10.17 5.72
N CYS A 51 4.62 9.40 6.78
CA CYS A 51 3.92 9.65 8.03
C CYS A 51 4.79 9.14 9.17
N SER A 52 4.95 9.93 10.23
CA SER A 52 5.72 9.51 11.39
C SER A 52 5.01 8.38 12.15
N ALA A 53 5.79 7.48 12.76
CA ALA A 53 5.26 6.42 13.62
C ALA A 53 4.37 6.96 14.75
N GLU A 54 4.72 8.13 15.31
CA GLU A 54 3.93 8.84 16.32
C GLU A 54 2.54 9.24 15.78
N THR A 55 2.51 9.86 14.60
CA THR A 55 1.27 10.28 13.95
C THR A 55 0.40 9.09 13.59
N MET A 56 0.98 8.02 13.02
CA MET A 56 0.26 6.78 12.72
C MET A 56 -0.31 6.15 13.98
N SER A 57 0.49 6.02 15.03
CA SER A 57 0.05 5.45 16.32
C SER A 57 -1.11 6.24 16.91
N SER A 58 -1.00 7.58 16.95
CA SER A 58 -2.06 8.46 17.45
C SER A 58 -3.36 8.28 16.67
N ARG A 59 -3.30 8.28 15.33
CA ARG A 59 -4.47 8.10 14.45
C ARG A 59 -5.12 6.72 14.64
N LEU A 60 -4.32 5.66 14.76
CA LEU A 60 -4.82 4.30 14.98
C LEU A 60 -5.48 4.15 16.36
N LEU A 61 -4.90 4.73 17.41
CA LEU A 61 -5.51 4.74 18.74
C LEU A 61 -6.84 5.51 18.76
N MET A 62 -6.92 6.66 18.09
CA MET A 62 -8.18 7.41 17.96
C MET A 62 -9.23 6.61 17.19
N ARG A 63 -8.82 5.91 16.12
CA ARG A 63 -9.72 5.03 15.36
C ARG A 63 -10.30 3.92 16.23
N ASN A 64 -9.50 3.31 17.10
CA ASN A 64 -9.94 2.24 18.00
C ASN A 64 -10.97 2.73 19.03
N GLN A 65 -10.89 3.98 19.48
CA GLN A 65 -11.89 4.57 20.39
C GLN A 65 -13.26 4.77 19.72
N SER A 66 -13.26 5.01 18.40
CA SER A 66 -14.47 5.27 17.61
C SER A 66 -15.06 4.02 16.93
N SER A 67 -14.43 2.86 17.08
CA SER A 67 -14.78 1.62 16.38
C SER A 67 -14.79 0.42 17.33
N GLN A 68 -15.23 -0.76 16.86
CA GLN A 68 -15.08 -2.01 17.61
C GLN A 68 -13.65 -2.61 17.52
N HIS A 69 -12.65 -1.83 17.08
CA HIS A 69 -11.27 -2.32 17.00
C HIS A 69 -10.63 -2.35 18.38
N THR A 70 -10.09 -3.51 18.75
CA THR A 70 -9.48 -3.77 20.06
C THR A 70 -7.97 -3.88 19.99
N ASP A 71 -7.32 -3.30 18.96
CA ASP A 71 -5.87 -3.39 18.85
C ASP A 71 -5.22 -2.67 20.03
N SER A 72 -4.32 -3.38 20.70
CA SER A 72 -3.53 -2.81 21.78
C SER A 72 -2.49 -1.84 21.21
N ALA A 73 -1.97 -0.95 22.06
CA ALA A 73 -0.87 -0.07 21.68
C ALA A 73 0.38 -0.86 21.22
N GLU A 74 0.58 -2.06 21.77
CA GLU A 74 1.67 -2.97 21.38
C GLU A 74 1.45 -3.52 19.96
N THR A 75 0.25 -4.02 19.67
CA THR A 75 -0.13 -4.53 18.34
C THR A 75 -0.02 -3.44 17.26
N ILE A 76 -0.42 -2.21 17.57
CA ILE A 76 -0.27 -1.06 16.67
C ILE A 76 1.20 -0.80 16.36
N LYS A 77 2.06 -0.80 17.39
CA LYS A 77 3.49 -0.55 17.24
C LYS A 77 4.16 -1.65 16.39
N GLU A 78 3.85 -2.91 16.65
CA GLU A 78 4.34 -4.06 15.88
C GLU A 78 3.90 -3.99 14.41
N GLY A 79 2.64 -3.59 14.18
CA GLY A 79 2.11 -3.40 12.83
C GLY A 79 2.84 -2.29 12.07
N ILE A 80 3.09 -1.15 12.72
CA ILE A 80 3.86 -0.04 12.13
C ILE A 80 5.30 -0.47 11.80
N GLU A 81 5.97 -1.17 12.71
CA GLU A 81 7.33 -1.67 12.46
C GLU A 81 7.36 -2.64 11.27
N SER A 82 6.43 -3.60 11.26
CA SER A 82 6.30 -4.58 10.16
C SER A 82 6.05 -3.89 8.82
N TYR A 83 5.20 -2.86 8.80
CA TYR A 83 4.95 -2.04 7.63
C TYR A 83 6.22 -1.35 7.12
N TYR A 84 7.03 -0.76 7.99
CA TYR A 84 8.28 -0.12 7.58
C TYR A 84 9.28 -1.13 7.00
N GLN A 85 9.41 -2.30 7.61
CA GLN A 85 10.32 -3.34 7.14
C GLN A 85 9.94 -3.85 5.73
N ALA A 86 8.65 -4.01 5.46
CA ALA A 86 8.15 -4.41 4.15
C ALA A 86 8.20 -3.27 3.11
N SER A 87 7.88 -2.04 3.52
CA SER A 87 7.77 -0.89 2.62
C SER A 87 9.13 -0.33 2.19
N LYS A 88 10.15 -0.38 3.04
CA LYS A 88 11.49 0.16 2.74
C LYS A 88 12.12 -0.41 1.45
N PRO A 89 12.19 -1.73 1.23
CA PRO A 89 12.72 -2.28 -0.03
C PRO A 89 11.84 -1.92 -1.23
N MET A 90 10.52 -1.83 -1.05
CA MET A 90 9.59 -1.47 -2.13
C MET A 90 9.70 0.00 -2.54
N ILE A 91 9.83 0.92 -1.59
CA ILE A 91 10.10 2.33 -1.87
C ILE A 91 11.40 2.46 -2.64
N ALA A 92 12.47 1.81 -2.19
CA ALA A 92 13.76 1.83 -2.89
C ALA A 92 13.68 1.21 -4.29
N TYR A 93 12.84 0.19 -4.50
CA TYR A 93 12.56 -0.40 -5.81
C TYR A 93 11.90 0.61 -6.74
N TYR A 94 10.82 1.26 -6.29
CA TYR A 94 10.07 2.22 -7.10
C TYR A 94 10.82 3.53 -7.33
N GLU A 95 11.63 4.02 -6.37
CA GLU A 95 12.50 5.18 -6.56
C GLU A 95 13.47 5.03 -7.75
N ARG A 96 13.87 3.79 -8.07
CA ARG A 96 14.75 3.50 -9.21
C ARG A 96 14.01 3.20 -10.51
N LYS A 97 12.74 2.80 -10.43
CA LYS A 97 12.02 2.19 -11.56
C LYS A 97 10.92 3.08 -12.14
N THR A 98 10.22 3.85 -11.32
CA THR A 98 9.08 4.66 -11.75
C THR A 98 9.08 6.03 -11.09
N GLN A 99 8.13 6.89 -11.47
CA GLN A 99 7.93 8.14 -10.76
C GLN A 99 7.35 7.84 -9.38
N LEU A 100 8.13 8.12 -8.33
CA LEU A 100 7.67 8.05 -6.94
C LEU A 100 7.53 9.47 -6.38
N CYS A 101 6.34 9.79 -5.85
CA CYS A 101 6.03 11.06 -5.23
C CYS A 101 5.83 10.86 -3.73
N LYS A 102 6.73 11.45 -2.92
CA LYS A 102 6.56 11.50 -1.46
C LYS A 102 5.64 12.66 -1.09
N VAL A 103 4.64 12.38 -0.26
CA VAL A 103 3.64 13.34 0.24
C VAL A 103 3.68 13.31 1.77
N ASN A 104 3.82 14.49 2.40
CA ASN A 104 3.87 14.67 3.85
C ASN A 104 2.55 15.25 4.39
#